data_AF-A0A2H5X1T6-F1
#
_entry.id   AF-A0A2H5X1T6-F1
#
_cell.length_a   1.000
_cell.length_b   1.000
_cell.length_c   1.000
_cell.angle_alpha   90.00
_cell.angle_beta   90.00
_cell.angle_gamma   90.00
#
_symmetry.space_group_name_H-M   'P 1'
#
loop_
_entity.id
_entity.type
_entity.pdbx_description
1 polymer ?
#
loop_
_entity_poly.entity_id
_entity_poly.type
_entity_poly.pdbx_seq_one_letter_code
_entity_poly.pdbx_strand_id
1 'polypeptide(L)'
;MQWRVHADGHTRLLCAECTRRYLVRLAPEEATAGFALLQQATDQPQSTSACPRCATEVALLAGQGVAGCADCYRYLPQAIDRWLERWSLPLRHKGESLPEIAHSPPAQPLSVQPNAYWLHTLHPSQVTISSRARYARNFVWARFPWCADSAELEQVRSRVERAARYSRWRFDVLPTHRMKPSERQRWIDLRLASPQLRDNVLHGLLIVDEARAVSVLVNEEDHLRVQAILPGLQVRESIALARAALDALALQEELAFSDNYGWVTASSLNIGWGLRVSVMMYTPALERTAQLQTVWQASMELGGTVRGLHGEGTPAGALFQVSNMHSIGIDEMTVAAQVAGTAQFIAQAEQRAREQLLQKQVQQLHEEAEQVYHNLGKERTLRAADALQMLSVISLAAMAGWGRLSAEVWKEMLMAVRWEAQHDDAEWRAIRMRTLVRQVRNG
;
A
#
# COMPACT_ATOMS: atom_id res chain seq x y z
N MET A 1 27.98 23.66 6.19
CA MET A 1 26.60 23.51 6.69
C MET A 1 26.57 23.98 8.14
N GLN A 2 25.97 25.15 8.40
CA GLN A 2 25.73 25.64 9.75
C GLN A 2 24.42 25.03 10.27
N TRP A 3 24.50 24.37 11.41
CA TRP A 3 23.40 23.71 12.08
C TRP A 3 22.46 24.75 12.70
N ARG A 4 21.15 24.63 12.44
CA ARG A 4 20.12 25.34 13.21
C ARG A 4 19.28 24.34 13.98
N VAL A 5 19.14 24.61 15.27
CA VAL A 5 18.23 23.94 16.20
C VAL A 5 16.85 24.54 15.98
N HIS A 6 15.85 23.72 15.66
CA HIS A 6 14.47 24.07 15.97
C HIS A 6 14.22 23.69 17.42
N ALA A 7 13.99 24.69 18.26
CA ALA A 7 13.47 24.51 19.60
C ALA A 7 11.99 24.21 19.46
N ASP A 8 11.57 22.99 19.84
CA ASP A 8 10.39 22.75 20.67
C ASP A 8 10.49 21.33 21.24
N GLY A 9 10.28 21.22 22.56
CA GLY A 9 10.79 20.15 23.40
C GLY A 9 10.19 18.78 23.13
N HIS A 10 11.06 17.82 22.83
CA HIS A 10 11.10 16.40 23.20
C HIS A 10 11.86 15.64 22.10
N THR A 11 12.79 14.77 22.51
CA THR A 11 13.79 14.03 21.71
C THR A 11 15.10 14.79 21.46
N ARG A 12 16.17 14.36 22.17
CA ARG A 12 17.54 14.84 21.95
C ARG A 12 18.14 14.04 20.79
N LEU A 13 18.26 14.65 19.62
CA LEU A 13 19.08 14.10 18.53
C LEU A 13 20.56 14.32 18.87
N LEU A 14 21.31 13.23 18.90
CA LEU A 14 22.75 13.26 19.09
C LEU A 14 23.41 13.52 17.72
N CYS A 15 24.30 14.51 17.64
CA CYS A 15 25.18 14.66 16.47
C CYS A 15 26.06 13.40 16.33
N ALA A 16 26.73 13.21 15.19
CA ALA A 16 27.59 12.05 14.93
C ALA A 16 28.58 11.74 16.09
N GLU A 17 29.13 12.78 16.73
CA GLU A 17 30.05 12.65 17.89
C GLU A 17 29.33 12.19 19.17
N CYS A 18 28.06 12.54 19.31
CA CYS A 18 27.23 12.15 20.44
C CYS A 18 26.65 10.73 20.26
N THR A 19 26.27 10.34 19.03
CA THR A 19 25.89 8.96 18.67
C THR A 19 27.08 8.00 18.87
N ARG A 20 28.30 8.46 18.52
CA ARG A 20 29.56 7.78 18.85
C ARG A 20 29.71 7.49 20.35
N ARG A 21 29.41 8.47 21.22
CA ARG A 21 29.46 8.27 22.70
C ARG A 21 28.37 7.34 23.22
N TYR A 22 27.21 7.31 22.57
CA TYR A 22 26.09 6.46 22.95
C TYR A 22 26.30 4.99 22.57
N LEU A 23 26.82 4.72 21.36
CA LEU A 23 27.10 3.36 20.87
C LEU A 23 28.25 2.69 21.63
N VAL A 24 29.30 3.44 22.00
CA VAL A 24 30.43 2.94 22.83
C VAL A 24 29.97 2.47 24.21
N ARG A 25 28.83 2.95 24.72
CA ARG A 25 28.26 2.53 26.01
C ARG A 25 27.48 1.20 25.97
N LEU A 26 26.99 0.78 24.81
CA LEU A 26 26.06 -0.36 24.72
C LEU A 26 26.73 -1.66 24.25
N ALA A 27 27.81 -1.59 23.46
CA ALA A 27 28.55 -2.77 23.01
C ALA A 27 29.98 -2.39 22.56
N PRO A 28 31.00 -2.51 23.44
CA PRO A 28 32.38 -2.10 23.12
C PRO A 28 33.01 -2.88 21.96
N GLU A 29 32.62 -4.13 21.75
CA GLU A 29 33.28 -5.04 20.80
C GLU A 29 32.69 -4.98 19.37
N GLU A 30 31.39 -4.68 19.22
CA GLU A 30 30.71 -4.54 17.92
C GLU A 30 30.96 -3.18 17.24
N ALA A 31 31.38 -2.17 18.01
CA ALA A 31 31.66 -0.83 17.49
C ALA A 31 32.81 -0.84 16.47
N THR A 32 33.84 -1.66 16.69
CA THR A 32 35.08 -1.65 15.88
C THR A 32 34.86 -2.05 14.42
N ALA A 33 33.91 -2.95 14.15
CA ALA A 33 33.56 -3.38 12.79
C ALA A 33 32.69 -2.34 12.05
N GLY A 34 31.76 -1.69 12.75
CA GLY A 34 30.94 -0.60 12.20
C GLY A 34 31.75 0.67 11.93
N PHE A 35 32.81 0.94 12.72
CA PHE A 35 33.65 2.13 12.57
C PHE A 35 34.62 2.06 11.38
N ALA A 36 35.11 0.87 10.99
CA ALA A 36 35.99 0.73 9.81
C ALA A 36 35.27 1.12 8.50
N LEU A 37 33.96 0.88 8.41
CA LEU A 37 33.12 1.29 7.28
C LEU A 37 32.79 2.79 7.28
N LEU A 38 32.74 3.44 8.45
CA LEU A 38 32.46 4.87 8.60
C LEU A 38 33.69 5.77 8.37
N GLN A 39 34.90 5.29 8.71
CA GLN A 39 36.14 6.07 8.55
C GLN A 39 36.65 6.19 7.12
N GLN A 40 36.16 5.38 6.17
CA GLN A 40 36.49 5.54 4.75
C GLN A 40 35.63 6.59 4.02
N ALA A 41 34.70 7.25 4.73
CA ALA A 41 33.73 8.18 4.13
C ALA A 41 34.04 9.67 4.38
N THR A 42 35.31 10.03 4.54
CA THR A 42 35.80 11.42 4.52
C THR A 42 36.68 11.66 3.30
N ASP A 43 36.10 11.58 2.11
CA ASP A 43 36.68 12.18 0.93
C ASP A 43 35.59 12.90 0.13
N GLN A 44 35.94 14.07 -0.40
CA GLN A 44 35.08 14.86 -1.28
C GLN A 44 34.60 14.00 -2.46
N PRO A 45 33.38 14.21 -2.98
CA PRO A 45 32.85 13.38 -4.06
C PRO A 45 33.65 13.63 -5.34
N GLN A 46 34.59 12.73 -5.64
CA GLN A 46 35.08 12.54 -7.00
C GLN A 46 33.90 12.08 -7.87
N SER A 47 33.86 12.53 -9.13
CA SER A 47 32.86 12.12 -10.12
C SER A 47 32.98 10.61 -10.39
N THR A 48 32.34 9.78 -9.57
CA THR A 48 32.30 8.34 -9.77
C THR A 48 31.21 7.99 -10.79
N SER A 49 31.54 7.11 -11.74
CA SER A 49 30.59 6.59 -12.73
C SER A 49 29.55 5.63 -12.12
N ALA A 50 29.78 5.17 -10.89
CA ALA A 50 28.92 4.27 -10.13
C ALA A 50 28.97 4.55 -8.62
N CYS A 51 28.00 4.01 -7.89
CA CYS A 51 27.96 4.05 -6.44
C CYS A 51 29.08 3.18 -5.83
N PRO A 52 29.89 3.69 -4.89
CA PRO A 52 31.03 2.94 -4.34
C PRO A 52 30.62 1.68 -3.55
N ARG A 53 29.35 1.60 -3.14
CA ARG A 53 28.85 0.54 -2.28
C ARG A 53 28.09 -0.56 -3.01
N CYS A 54 27.10 -0.17 -3.82
CA CYS A 54 26.23 -1.11 -4.51
C CYS A 54 26.57 -1.26 -6.00
N ALA A 55 27.60 -0.54 -6.48
CA ALA A 55 28.01 -0.49 -7.88
C ALA A 55 26.90 -0.04 -8.86
N THR A 56 25.79 0.53 -8.39
CA THR A 56 24.77 1.12 -9.27
C THR A 56 25.37 2.22 -10.13
N GLU A 57 25.33 2.05 -11.44
CA GLU A 57 25.87 3.01 -12.40
C GLU A 57 25.00 4.26 -12.51
N VAL A 58 25.64 5.41 -12.74
CA VAL A 58 24.95 6.70 -12.96
C VAL A 58 23.98 6.63 -14.13
N ALA A 59 24.37 5.97 -15.23
CA ALA A 59 23.53 5.82 -16.41
C ALA A 59 22.30 4.96 -16.13
N LEU A 60 22.45 3.87 -15.37
CA LEU A 60 21.36 3.00 -14.95
C LEU A 60 20.39 3.74 -14.03
N LEU A 61 20.91 4.49 -13.05
CA LEU A 61 20.09 5.25 -12.10
C LEU A 61 19.29 6.36 -12.79
N ALA A 62 19.92 7.12 -13.68
CA ALA A 62 19.23 8.16 -14.45
C ALA A 62 18.28 7.58 -15.53
N GLY A 63 18.60 6.40 -16.07
CA GLY A 63 17.94 5.77 -17.22
C GLY A 63 16.81 4.80 -16.88
N GLN A 64 17.00 3.92 -15.90
CA GLN A 64 16.01 2.91 -15.48
C GLN A 64 15.35 3.27 -14.14
N GLY A 65 15.99 4.13 -13.34
CA GLY A 65 15.36 4.70 -12.17
C GLY A 65 15.18 3.74 -11.01
N VAL A 66 16.26 3.07 -10.61
CA VAL A 66 16.28 2.26 -9.38
C VAL A 66 17.58 2.52 -8.62
N ALA A 67 17.47 2.99 -7.38
CA ALA A 67 18.61 3.14 -6.49
C ALA A 67 18.98 1.81 -5.85
N GLY A 68 20.28 1.52 -5.65
CA GLY A 68 20.75 0.27 -5.06
C GLY A 68 21.02 0.32 -3.56
N CYS A 69 21.22 1.51 -2.98
CA CYS A 69 21.39 1.69 -1.54
C CYS A 69 21.22 3.17 -1.16
N ALA A 70 21.24 3.47 0.14
CA ALA A 70 21.20 4.84 0.65
C ALA A 70 22.35 5.71 0.11
N ASP A 71 23.53 5.12 -0.11
CA ASP A 71 24.72 5.84 -0.59
C ASP A 71 24.56 6.33 -2.05
N CYS A 72 23.65 5.77 -2.84
CA CYS A 72 23.32 6.33 -4.16
C CYS A 72 22.87 7.79 -4.04
N TYR A 73 22.11 8.13 -3.00
CA TYR A 73 21.59 9.47 -2.76
C TYR A 73 22.65 10.44 -2.23
N ARG A 74 23.73 9.91 -1.65
CA ARG A 74 24.85 10.70 -1.14
C ARG A 74 25.90 10.97 -2.21
N TYR A 75 26.29 9.94 -2.97
CA TYR A 75 27.41 10.00 -3.90
C TYR A 75 26.99 10.34 -5.34
N LEU A 76 25.73 10.07 -5.72
CA LEU A 76 25.23 10.31 -7.08
C LEU A 76 24.08 11.34 -7.15
N PRO A 77 24.13 12.49 -6.44
CA PRO A 77 22.98 13.41 -6.36
C PRO A 77 22.53 13.97 -7.71
N GLN A 78 23.44 14.20 -8.65
CA GLN A 78 23.09 14.65 -10.01
C GLN A 78 22.35 13.57 -10.84
N ALA A 79 22.61 12.29 -10.55
CA ALA A 79 21.88 11.19 -11.20
C ALA A 79 20.46 11.09 -10.61
N ILE A 80 20.33 11.26 -9.29
CA ILE A 80 19.03 11.31 -8.61
C ILE A 80 18.20 12.50 -9.10
N ASP A 81 18.79 13.69 -9.22
CA ASP A 81 18.06 14.89 -9.68
C ASP A 81 17.52 14.70 -11.11
N ARG A 82 18.35 14.17 -12.03
CA ARG A 82 17.90 13.82 -13.40
C ARG A 82 16.82 12.74 -13.41
N TRP A 83 16.92 11.77 -12.50
CA TRP A 83 15.91 10.73 -12.36
C TRP A 83 14.58 11.34 -11.89
N LEU A 84 14.58 12.24 -10.90
CA LEU A 84 13.38 12.93 -10.43
C LEU A 84 12.76 13.82 -11.51
N GLU A 85 13.57 14.58 -12.25
CA GLU A 85 13.11 15.42 -13.36
C GLU A 85 12.39 14.61 -14.45
N ARG A 86 12.91 13.44 -14.79
CA ARG A 86 12.30 12.56 -15.79
C ARG A 86 10.88 12.13 -15.42
N TRP A 87 10.60 12.00 -14.13
CA TRP A 87 9.28 11.65 -13.61
C TRP A 87 8.46 12.88 -13.20
N SER A 88 8.92 14.10 -13.55
CA SER A 88 8.32 15.38 -13.18
C SER A 88 8.10 15.51 -11.66
N LEU A 89 9.03 14.99 -10.87
CA LEU A 89 8.96 15.01 -9.40
C LEU A 89 9.72 16.21 -8.83
N PRO A 90 9.29 16.74 -7.66
CA PRO A 90 10.08 17.72 -6.92
C PRO A 90 11.50 17.22 -6.64
N LEU A 91 12.49 18.07 -6.84
CA LEU A 91 13.90 17.73 -6.63
C LEU A 91 14.30 17.60 -5.17
N ARG A 92 13.53 18.23 -4.26
CA ARG A 92 13.86 18.29 -2.85
C ARG A 92 12.64 17.91 -2.01
N HIS A 93 12.91 17.19 -0.95
CA HIS A 93 11.97 16.94 0.13
C HIS A 93 11.73 18.23 0.90
N LYS A 94 10.45 18.53 1.06
CA LYS A 94 9.90 19.59 1.90
C LYS A 94 8.54 19.13 2.36
N GLY A 95 8.13 19.63 3.51
CA GLY A 95 6.79 19.46 4.05
C GLY A 95 6.78 18.93 5.47
N GLU A 96 5.61 18.96 6.07
CA GLU A 96 5.36 18.51 7.43
C GLU A 96 4.68 17.13 7.44
N SER A 97 5.00 16.34 8.46
CA SER A 97 4.27 15.10 8.71
C SER A 97 2.85 15.39 9.16
N LEU A 98 1.97 14.41 9.00
CA LEU A 98 0.63 14.44 9.58
C LEU A 98 0.76 14.70 11.09
N PRO A 99 0.05 15.70 11.66
CA PRO A 99 0.02 15.90 13.10
C PRO A 99 -0.44 14.63 13.81
N GLU A 100 0.01 14.42 15.05
CA GLU A 100 -0.47 13.31 15.85
C GLU A 100 -1.99 13.40 16.02
N ILE A 101 -2.69 12.45 15.40
CA ILE A 101 -4.10 12.24 15.64
C ILE A 101 -4.20 11.17 16.73
N ALA A 102 -4.99 11.43 17.76
CA ALA A 102 -5.33 10.43 18.76
C ALA A 102 -5.96 9.23 18.05
N HIS A 103 -5.19 8.18 17.85
CA HIS A 103 -5.63 6.93 17.25
C HIS A 103 -5.91 5.97 18.38
N SER A 104 -7.18 5.63 18.58
CA SER A 104 -7.49 4.41 19.29
C SER A 104 -7.13 3.27 18.36
N PRO A 105 -6.27 2.31 18.75
CA PRO A 105 -6.11 1.09 17.96
C PRO A 105 -7.50 0.52 17.68
N PRO A 106 -7.74 -0.04 16.48
CA PRO A 106 -9.04 -0.60 16.13
C PRO A 106 -9.51 -1.49 17.28
N ALA A 107 -10.76 -1.28 17.72
CA ALA A 107 -11.31 -2.01 18.86
C ALA A 107 -11.04 -3.50 18.68
N GLN A 108 -10.48 -4.13 19.72
CA GLN A 108 -10.17 -5.55 19.68
C GLN A 108 -11.40 -6.30 19.17
N PRO A 109 -11.29 -7.04 18.06
CA PRO A 109 -12.43 -7.79 17.59
C PRO A 109 -12.80 -8.78 18.69
N LEU A 110 -14.09 -8.81 19.06
CA LEU A 110 -14.65 -9.69 20.11
C LEU A 110 -14.39 -11.19 19.84
N SER A 111 -13.92 -11.52 18.64
CA SER A 111 -13.34 -12.80 18.28
C SER A 111 -12.17 -12.58 17.30
N VAL A 112 -11.18 -13.47 17.31
CA VAL A 112 -10.16 -13.57 16.27
C VAL A 112 -10.87 -13.88 14.95
N GLN A 113 -11.31 -12.85 14.23
CA GLN A 113 -11.94 -13.07 12.94
C GLN A 113 -10.87 -13.51 11.95
N PRO A 114 -11.13 -14.54 11.13
CA PRO A 114 -10.17 -15.03 10.13
C PRO A 114 -9.95 -14.06 8.96
N ASN A 115 -10.51 -12.85 9.02
CA ASN A 115 -10.64 -11.90 7.92
C ASN A 115 -9.94 -10.58 8.24
N ALA A 116 -9.58 -9.81 7.21
CA ALA A 116 -8.93 -8.51 7.36
C ALA A 116 -9.89 -7.45 7.92
N TYR A 117 -9.38 -6.51 8.70
CA TYR A 117 -10.19 -5.51 9.42
C TYR A 117 -11.10 -4.68 8.50
N TRP A 118 -10.60 -4.34 7.30
CA TRP A 118 -11.34 -3.55 6.33
C TRP A 118 -12.62 -4.22 5.79
N LEU A 119 -12.80 -5.53 6.02
CA LEU A 119 -14.02 -6.25 5.65
C LEU A 119 -15.16 -6.08 6.68
N HIS A 120 -14.89 -5.61 7.90
CA HIS A 120 -15.87 -5.65 8.98
C HIS A 120 -17.13 -4.82 8.71
N THR A 121 -16.97 -3.58 8.23
CA THR A 121 -18.09 -2.65 8.01
C THR A 121 -18.48 -2.53 6.54
N LEU A 122 -18.10 -3.51 5.71
CA LEU A 122 -18.37 -3.49 4.28
C LEU A 122 -19.87 -3.71 4.01
N HIS A 123 -20.48 -2.81 3.23
CA HIS A 123 -21.90 -2.84 2.89
C HIS A 123 -22.11 -2.63 1.36
N PRO A 124 -23.11 -3.27 0.73
CA PRO A 124 -23.33 -3.17 -0.72
C PRO A 124 -23.49 -1.75 -1.25
N SER A 125 -24.11 -0.85 -0.47
CA SER A 125 -24.33 0.54 -0.88
C SER A 125 -23.10 1.43 -0.77
N GLN A 126 -22.02 0.97 -0.14
CA GLN A 126 -20.80 1.77 -0.02
C GLN A 126 -20.12 1.91 -1.37
N VAL A 127 -19.77 3.15 -1.72
CA VAL A 127 -18.95 3.46 -2.89
C VAL A 127 -17.48 3.33 -2.54
N THR A 128 -17.08 3.81 -1.36
CA THR A 128 -15.72 3.66 -0.86
C THR A 128 -15.61 2.37 -0.06
N ILE A 129 -14.73 1.47 -0.51
CA ILE A 129 -14.55 0.14 0.09
C ILE A 129 -13.54 0.20 1.23
N SER A 130 -12.38 0.80 1.00
CA SER A 130 -11.30 0.84 2.00
C SER A 130 -10.32 1.97 1.73
N SER A 131 -9.68 2.49 2.78
CA SER A 131 -8.54 3.40 2.71
C SER A 131 -7.28 2.68 3.19
N ARG A 132 -6.18 2.90 2.49
CA ARG A 132 -4.89 2.25 2.77
C ARG A 132 -3.76 3.26 2.72
N ALA A 133 -2.91 3.26 3.73
CA ALA A 133 -1.64 3.98 3.73
C ALA A 133 -0.48 2.97 3.79
N ARG A 134 0.62 3.28 3.11
CA ARG A 134 1.84 2.46 3.06
C ARG A 134 3.07 3.35 3.19
N TYR A 135 3.98 3.00 4.09
CA TYR A 135 5.30 3.59 4.24
C TYR A 135 6.37 2.62 3.73
N ALA A 136 7.20 3.09 2.80
CA ALA A 136 8.42 2.40 2.38
C ALA A 136 9.63 2.96 3.14
N ARG A 137 10.48 2.07 3.68
CA ARG A 137 11.71 2.41 4.41
C ARG A 137 12.83 1.43 4.09
N ASN A 138 14.06 1.91 4.12
CA ASN A 138 15.26 1.10 3.97
C ASN A 138 16.24 1.36 5.10
N PHE A 139 17.02 0.34 5.48
CA PHE A 139 18.15 0.52 6.40
C PHE A 139 19.31 1.26 5.72
N VAL A 140 19.97 2.15 6.45
CA VAL A 140 21.13 2.90 5.93
C VAL A 140 22.34 1.99 5.69
N TRP A 141 22.44 0.92 6.47
CA TRP A 141 23.56 -0.01 6.48
C TRP A 141 23.36 -1.24 5.59
N ALA A 142 22.31 -1.34 4.78
CA ALA A 142 22.12 -2.44 3.82
C ALA A 142 21.91 -1.92 2.39
N ARG A 143 22.37 -2.69 1.39
CA ARG A 143 21.89 -2.53 0.00
C ARG A 143 20.40 -2.82 -0.07
N PHE A 144 19.69 -2.20 -0.99
CA PHE A 144 18.25 -2.42 -1.17
C PHE A 144 17.97 -3.83 -1.71
N PRO A 145 16.77 -4.40 -1.47
CA PRO A 145 16.56 -5.83 -1.64
C PRO A 145 16.88 -6.41 -3.02
N TRP A 146 16.69 -5.64 -4.08
CA TRP A 146 16.93 -6.10 -5.46
C TRP A 146 18.41 -6.33 -5.79
N CYS A 147 19.36 -5.76 -5.03
CA CYS A 147 20.80 -5.94 -5.20
C CYS A 147 21.57 -6.30 -3.92
N ALA A 148 20.86 -6.50 -2.81
CA ALA A 148 21.41 -7.01 -1.57
C ALA A 148 21.79 -8.48 -1.68
N ASP A 149 22.80 -8.89 -0.91
CA ASP A 149 23.12 -10.30 -0.79
C ASP A 149 22.29 -11.00 0.29
N SER A 150 22.40 -12.33 0.33
CA SER A 150 21.68 -13.19 1.27
C SER A 150 21.99 -12.86 2.74
N ALA A 151 23.21 -12.42 3.05
CA ALA A 151 23.61 -12.12 4.42
C ALA A 151 23.00 -10.79 4.89
N GLU A 152 23.02 -9.75 4.05
CA GLU A 152 22.35 -8.48 4.31
C GLU A 152 20.84 -8.67 4.51
N LEU A 153 20.19 -9.44 3.64
CA LEU A 153 18.75 -9.69 3.71
C LEU A 153 18.36 -10.47 4.98
N GLU A 154 19.14 -11.48 5.37
CA GLU A 154 18.92 -12.21 6.63
C GLU A 154 19.17 -11.31 7.85
N GLN A 155 20.16 -10.41 7.80
CA GLN A 155 20.40 -9.44 8.87
C GLN A 155 19.20 -8.47 9.01
N VAL A 156 18.68 -7.94 7.90
CA VAL A 156 17.47 -7.10 7.88
C VAL A 156 16.30 -7.85 8.48
N ARG A 157 16.05 -9.07 8.00
CA ARG A 157 14.99 -9.94 8.50
C ARG A 157 15.10 -10.15 10.02
N SER A 158 16.27 -10.56 10.50
CA SER A 158 16.53 -10.81 11.91
C SER A 158 16.36 -9.56 12.77
N ARG A 159 16.78 -8.38 12.27
CA ARG A 159 16.62 -7.09 12.96
C ARG A 159 15.15 -6.73 13.13
N VAL A 160 14.37 -6.84 12.06
CA VAL A 160 12.93 -6.51 12.05
C VAL A 160 12.12 -7.52 12.85
N GLU A 161 12.41 -8.82 12.73
CA GLU A 161 11.78 -9.86 13.55
C GLU A 161 11.98 -9.60 15.05
N ARG A 162 13.21 -9.24 15.44
CA ARG A 162 13.52 -8.87 16.83
C ARG A 162 12.73 -7.64 17.28
N ALA A 163 12.70 -6.59 16.47
CA ALA A 163 11.95 -5.37 16.75
C ALA A 163 10.45 -5.65 16.94
N ALA A 164 9.84 -6.45 16.06
CA ALA A 164 8.43 -6.82 16.17
C ALA A 164 8.14 -7.66 17.42
N ARG A 165 9.01 -8.62 17.76
CA ARG A 165 8.85 -9.49 18.96
C ARG A 165 8.94 -8.73 20.28
N TYR A 166 9.76 -7.67 20.34
CA TYR A 166 9.92 -6.85 21.55
C TYR A 166 9.04 -5.59 21.55
N SER A 167 8.25 -5.37 20.50
CA SER A 167 7.32 -4.27 20.44
C SER A 167 6.23 -4.43 21.51
N ARG A 168 5.72 -3.29 22.02
CA ARG A 168 4.48 -3.28 22.81
C ARG A 168 3.25 -3.55 21.95
N TRP A 169 3.36 -3.33 20.64
CA TRP A 169 2.34 -3.69 19.68
C TRP A 169 2.40 -5.20 19.44
N ARG A 170 1.25 -5.87 19.57
CA ARG A 170 1.18 -7.33 19.39
C ARG A 170 1.18 -7.68 17.91
N PHE A 171 2.31 -8.23 17.46
CA PHE A 171 2.54 -8.64 16.09
C PHE A 171 2.72 -10.16 15.98
N ASP A 172 2.05 -10.74 14.97
CA ASP A 172 2.33 -12.09 14.51
C ASP A 172 3.38 -12.03 13.39
N VAL A 173 4.54 -12.65 13.62
CA VAL A 173 5.65 -12.70 12.65
C VAL A 173 5.61 -14.00 11.86
N LEU A 174 5.43 -13.91 10.54
CA LEU A 174 5.26 -15.04 9.66
C LEU A 174 6.37 -15.08 8.59
N PRO A 175 7.34 -16.02 8.70
CA PRO A 175 8.36 -16.20 7.66
C PRO A 175 7.73 -16.68 6.35
N THR A 176 7.93 -15.93 5.27
CA THR A 176 7.26 -16.16 3.98
C THR A 176 7.64 -17.50 3.35
N HIS A 177 8.92 -17.90 3.49
CA HIS A 177 9.46 -19.18 3.00
C HIS A 177 8.81 -20.42 3.64
N ARG A 178 8.12 -20.27 4.78
CA ARG A 178 7.43 -21.37 5.49
C ARG A 178 5.96 -21.48 5.13
N MET A 179 5.43 -20.53 4.36
CA MET A 179 4.02 -20.53 3.97
C MET A 179 3.78 -21.48 2.79
N LYS A 180 2.61 -22.13 2.79
CA LYS A 180 2.10 -22.81 1.60
C LYS A 180 1.64 -21.78 0.56
N PRO A 181 1.65 -22.12 -0.75
CA PRO A 181 1.14 -21.23 -1.79
C PRO A 181 -0.28 -20.69 -1.53
N SER A 182 -1.18 -21.53 -1.00
CA SER A 182 -2.56 -21.13 -0.66
C SER A 182 -2.63 -20.13 0.49
N GLU A 183 -1.73 -20.22 1.46
CA GLU A 183 -1.63 -19.27 2.57
C GLU A 183 -1.12 -17.92 2.07
N ARG A 184 -0.09 -17.92 1.22
CA ARG A 184 0.40 -16.70 0.55
C ARG A 184 -0.71 -16.03 -0.25
N GLN A 185 -1.43 -16.80 -1.07
CA GLN A 185 -2.55 -16.29 -1.85
C GLN A 185 -3.64 -15.70 -0.97
N ARG A 186 -3.96 -16.33 0.17
CA ARG A 186 -4.94 -15.79 1.13
C ARG A 186 -4.53 -14.41 1.66
N TRP A 187 -3.26 -14.19 2.00
CA TRP A 187 -2.79 -12.88 2.47
C TRP A 187 -2.85 -11.81 1.38
N ILE A 188 -2.59 -12.19 0.12
CA ILE A 188 -2.74 -11.33 -1.06
C ILE A 188 -4.21 -10.97 -1.28
N ASP A 189 -5.11 -11.96 -1.26
CA ASP A 189 -6.55 -11.76 -1.44
C ASP A 189 -7.11 -10.81 -0.35
N LEU A 190 -6.63 -10.96 0.89
CA LEU A 190 -6.95 -10.07 2.02
C LEU A 190 -6.31 -8.67 1.91
N ARG A 191 -5.47 -8.45 0.90
CA ARG A 191 -4.66 -7.23 0.65
C ARG A 191 -3.62 -6.91 1.72
N LEU A 192 -3.36 -7.85 2.64
CA LEU A 192 -2.37 -7.72 3.71
C LEU A 192 -0.96 -8.05 3.22
N ALA A 193 -0.82 -8.60 2.02
CA ALA A 193 0.45 -8.77 1.34
C ALA A 193 0.37 -8.26 -0.11
N SER A 194 1.54 -7.99 -0.70
CA SER A 194 1.63 -7.64 -2.11
C SER A 194 1.66 -8.89 -3.00
N PRO A 195 1.37 -8.78 -4.30
CA PRO A 195 1.56 -9.85 -5.28
C PRO A 195 2.95 -10.51 -5.24
N GLN A 196 4.00 -9.76 -4.90
CA GLN A 196 5.40 -10.24 -4.84
C GLN A 196 5.61 -11.32 -3.78
N LEU A 197 4.71 -11.43 -2.79
CA LEU A 197 4.77 -12.51 -1.81
C LEU A 197 4.77 -13.91 -2.48
N ARG A 198 4.18 -14.03 -3.68
CA ARG A 198 4.19 -15.29 -4.46
C ARG A 198 5.59 -15.80 -4.78
N ASP A 199 6.55 -14.91 -4.96
CA ASP A 199 7.92 -15.23 -5.35
C ASP A 199 8.67 -16.00 -4.25
N ASN A 200 8.11 -16.03 -3.04
CA ASN A 200 8.61 -16.80 -1.91
C ASN A 200 10.06 -16.47 -1.55
N VAL A 201 10.33 -15.17 -1.38
CA VAL A 201 11.65 -14.66 -1.00
C VAL A 201 12.12 -15.32 0.30
N LEU A 202 13.29 -15.98 0.26
CA LEU A 202 13.84 -16.77 1.38
C LEU A 202 13.87 -15.99 2.70
N HIS A 203 14.32 -14.74 2.62
CA HIS A 203 14.51 -13.84 3.75
C HIS A 203 13.35 -12.85 3.94
N GLY A 204 12.19 -13.13 3.35
CA GLY A 204 11.00 -12.30 3.52
C GLY A 204 10.29 -12.57 4.85
N LEU A 205 9.61 -11.56 5.38
CA LEU A 205 8.63 -11.69 6.46
C LEU A 205 7.32 -11.01 6.07
N LEU A 206 6.23 -11.61 6.49
CA LEU A 206 4.95 -10.94 6.66
C LEU A 206 4.70 -10.80 8.16
N ILE A 207 4.53 -9.59 8.64
CA ILE A 207 4.15 -9.31 10.01
C ILE A 207 2.75 -8.71 9.99
N VAL A 208 1.83 -9.21 10.81
CA VAL A 208 0.46 -8.68 10.90
C VAL A 208 0.11 -8.37 12.35
N ASP A 209 -0.74 -7.37 12.57
CA ASP A 209 -1.30 -7.15 13.90
C ASP A 209 -2.49 -8.08 14.18
N GLU A 210 -2.85 -8.19 15.46
CA GLU A 210 -3.98 -9.03 15.90
C GLU A 210 -5.30 -8.65 15.23
N ALA A 211 -5.52 -7.35 15.00
CA ALA A 211 -6.74 -6.87 14.35
C ALA A 211 -6.74 -7.09 12.84
N ARG A 212 -5.60 -7.46 12.24
CA ARG A 212 -5.39 -7.58 10.78
C ARG A 212 -5.77 -6.29 10.04
N ALA A 213 -5.47 -5.16 10.69
CA ALA A 213 -5.59 -3.81 10.13
C ALA A 213 -4.24 -3.32 9.62
N VAL A 214 -3.14 -3.84 10.18
CA VAL A 214 -1.76 -3.48 9.87
C VAL A 214 -1.02 -4.69 9.34
N SER A 215 -0.16 -4.47 8.35
CA SER A 215 0.87 -5.45 8.00
C SER A 215 2.19 -4.79 7.65
N VAL A 216 3.30 -5.51 7.90
CA VAL A 216 4.65 -5.11 7.52
C VAL A 216 5.21 -6.19 6.62
N LEU A 217 5.59 -5.79 5.41
CA LEU A 217 6.27 -6.64 4.44
C LEU A 217 7.76 -6.33 4.50
N VAL A 218 8.57 -7.37 4.66
CA VAL A 218 10.03 -7.25 4.83
C VAL A 218 10.74 -7.87 3.64
N ASN A 219 11.74 -7.17 3.11
CA ASN A 219 12.54 -7.59 1.95
C ASN A 219 11.70 -7.81 0.66
N GLU A 220 10.82 -6.86 0.34
CA GLU A 220 10.15 -6.78 -0.98
C GLU A 220 10.92 -5.82 -1.90
N GLU A 221 10.26 -4.80 -2.48
CA GLU A 221 10.89 -3.71 -3.23
C GLU A 221 11.82 -2.85 -2.36
N ASP A 222 11.42 -2.62 -1.11
CA ASP A 222 12.16 -1.94 -0.05
C ASP A 222 12.26 -2.88 1.17
N HIS A 223 13.21 -2.63 2.07
CA HIS A 223 13.42 -3.47 3.26
C HIS A 223 12.18 -3.55 4.15
N LEU A 224 11.45 -2.43 4.29
CA LEU A 224 10.25 -2.32 5.11
C LEU A 224 9.15 -1.65 4.30
N ARG A 225 8.01 -2.30 4.22
CA ARG A 225 6.75 -1.73 3.75
C ARG A 225 5.69 -1.91 4.83
N VAL A 226 5.51 -0.87 5.65
CA VAL A 226 4.48 -0.85 6.71
C VAL A 226 3.19 -0.31 6.12
N GLN A 227 2.08 -1.03 6.28
CA GLN A 227 0.79 -0.61 5.76
C GLN A 227 -0.32 -0.75 6.78
N ALA A 228 -1.33 0.11 6.65
CA ALA A 228 -2.58 0.02 7.38
C ALA A 228 -3.75 0.12 6.40
N ILE A 229 -4.79 -0.70 6.61
CA ILE A 229 -6.00 -0.76 5.79
C ILE A 229 -7.23 -0.64 6.68
N LEU A 230 -8.01 0.42 6.45
CA LEU A 230 -9.23 0.72 7.19
C LEU A 230 -10.45 0.67 6.25
N PRO A 231 -11.63 0.32 6.75
CA PRO A 231 -12.84 0.30 5.93
C PRO A 231 -13.30 1.70 5.53
N GLY A 232 -13.92 1.84 4.36
CA GLY A 232 -14.47 3.11 3.92
C GLY A 232 -13.43 4.22 3.70
N LEU A 233 -13.85 5.48 3.83
CA LEU A 233 -13.02 6.65 3.59
C LEU A 233 -12.39 7.15 4.90
N GLN A 234 -11.26 6.54 5.28
CA GLN A 234 -10.51 6.80 6.51
C GLN A 234 -9.02 7.05 6.18
N VAL A 235 -8.79 8.04 5.32
CA VAL A 235 -7.47 8.31 4.72
C VAL A 235 -6.47 8.75 5.79
N ARG A 236 -6.84 9.73 6.61
CA ARG A 236 -5.95 10.30 7.64
C ARG A 236 -5.66 9.29 8.75
N GLU A 237 -6.69 8.56 9.16
CA GLU A 237 -6.63 7.51 10.15
C GLU A 237 -5.73 6.36 9.69
N SER A 238 -5.79 5.99 8.40
CA SER A 238 -4.91 4.95 7.86
C SER A 238 -3.44 5.38 7.87
N ILE A 239 -3.14 6.65 7.59
CA ILE A 239 -1.78 7.21 7.66
C ILE A 239 -1.28 7.18 9.10
N ALA A 240 -2.09 7.70 10.04
CA ALA A 240 -1.76 7.71 11.46
C ALA A 240 -1.53 6.29 12.00
N LEU A 241 -2.37 5.32 11.61
CA LEU A 241 -2.25 3.92 12.03
C LEU A 241 -0.99 3.26 11.48
N ALA A 242 -0.67 3.46 10.19
CA ALA A 242 0.55 2.93 9.59
C ALA A 242 1.81 3.54 10.22
N ARG A 243 1.77 4.84 10.55
CA ARG A 243 2.84 5.55 11.24
C ARG A 243 3.04 5.01 12.66
N ALA A 244 1.98 4.86 13.44
CA ALA A 244 2.05 4.31 14.78
C ALA A 244 2.63 2.89 14.80
N ALA A 245 2.26 2.05 13.83
CA ALA A 245 2.84 0.71 13.68
C ALA A 245 4.33 0.75 13.30
N LEU A 246 4.74 1.66 12.40
CA LEU A 246 6.15 1.88 12.09
C LEU A 246 6.91 2.35 13.33
N ASP A 247 6.32 3.26 14.10
CA ASP A 247 6.95 3.80 15.30
C ASP A 247 7.10 2.76 16.41
N ALA A 248 6.13 1.84 16.52
CA ALA A 248 6.16 0.73 17.45
C ALA A 248 7.28 -0.28 17.18
N LEU A 249 7.85 -0.32 15.96
CA LEU A 249 9.04 -1.13 15.67
C LEU A 249 10.32 -0.51 16.24
N ALA A 250 10.34 0.80 16.53
CA ALA A 250 11.48 1.51 17.11
C ALA A 250 12.79 1.36 16.30
N LEU A 251 12.71 1.41 14.96
CA LEU A 251 13.83 1.23 14.03
C LEU A 251 14.33 2.54 13.40
N GLN A 252 13.71 3.68 13.69
CA GLN A 252 13.84 4.94 12.93
C GLN A 252 15.29 5.44 12.80
N GLU A 253 16.10 5.28 13.84
CA GLU A 253 17.51 5.70 13.87
C GLU A 253 18.42 4.88 12.92
N GLU A 254 17.96 3.71 12.46
CA GLU A 254 18.71 2.87 11.51
C GLU A 254 18.25 3.04 10.06
N LEU A 255 17.14 3.76 9.85
CA LEU A 255 16.51 3.91 8.55
C LEU A 255 17.14 5.09 7.79
N ALA A 256 17.23 4.92 6.47
CA ALA A 256 17.89 5.85 5.57
C ALA A 256 17.02 7.09 5.31
N PHE A 257 17.44 8.22 5.85
CA PHE A 257 16.85 9.54 5.62
C PHE A 257 17.90 10.51 5.05
N SER A 258 17.45 11.36 4.13
CA SER A 258 18.25 12.42 3.51
C SER A 258 17.55 13.76 3.69
N ASP A 259 18.26 14.78 4.15
CA ASP A 259 17.69 16.14 4.26
C ASP A 259 17.17 16.67 2.92
N ASN A 260 17.80 16.25 1.81
CA ASN A 260 17.40 16.66 0.47
C ASN A 260 16.27 15.82 -0.11
N TYR A 261 16.17 14.53 0.22
CA TYR A 261 15.27 13.59 -0.47
C TYR A 261 14.25 12.91 0.46
N GLY A 262 14.30 13.15 1.76
CA GLY A 262 13.47 12.49 2.76
C GLY A 262 13.90 11.03 2.97
N TRP A 263 12.93 10.16 3.27
CA TRP A 263 13.11 8.71 3.30
C TRP A 263 13.44 8.20 1.89
N VAL A 264 14.60 7.55 1.77
CA VAL A 264 15.11 7.10 0.47
C VAL A 264 14.70 5.66 0.17
N THR A 265 14.27 5.42 -1.07
CA THR A 265 13.66 4.16 -1.51
C THR A 265 14.29 3.63 -2.78
N ALA A 266 14.02 2.38 -3.15
CA ALA A 266 14.49 1.82 -4.42
C ALA A 266 13.83 2.52 -5.62
N SER A 267 12.54 2.84 -5.52
CA SER A 267 11.73 3.52 -6.55
C SER A 267 11.56 5.01 -6.29
N SER A 268 11.52 5.83 -7.34
CA SER A 268 11.39 7.29 -7.25
C SER A 268 10.03 7.72 -6.74
N LEU A 269 9.00 6.92 -7.03
CA LEU A 269 7.62 7.22 -6.66
C LEU A 269 7.37 7.12 -5.16
N ASN A 270 8.28 6.45 -4.43
CA ASN A 270 8.22 6.31 -2.99
C ASN A 270 9.20 7.25 -2.25
N ILE A 271 10.06 8.02 -2.94
CA ILE A 271 10.98 8.95 -2.26
C ILE A 271 10.17 10.05 -1.53
N GLY A 272 10.74 10.61 -0.47
CA GLY A 272 10.15 11.71 0.31
C GLY A 272 9.61 11.19 1.63
N TRP A 273 8.29 11.17 1.79
CA TRP A 273 7.71 10.56 3.00
C TRP A 273 7.75 9.03 2.98
N GLY A 274 8.11 8.40 1.87
CA GLY A 274 7.86 6.96 1.70
C GLY A 274 6.38 6.63 1.58
N LEU A 275 5.51 7.62 1.44
CA LEU A 275 4.07 7.48 1.68
C LEU A 275 3.30 7.24 0.37
N ARG A 276 2.57 6.13 0.34
CA ARG A 276 1.54 5.85 -0.66
C ARG A 276 0.20 5.65 0.01
N VAL A 277 -0.75 6.52 -0.33
CA VAL A 277 -2.13 6.46 0.13
C VAL A 277 -3.04 6.08 -1.01
N SER A 278 -4.01 5.21 -0.76
CA SER A 278 -4.97 4.75 -1.75
C SER A 278 -6.35 4.53 -1.14
N VAL A 279 -7.39 4.88 -1.88
CA VAL A 279 -8.79 4.58 -1.56
C VAL A 279 -9.33 3.64 -2.64
N MET A 280 -9.82 2.47 -2.23
CA MET A 280 -10.48 1.52 -3.12
C MET A 280 -11.95 1.91 -3.29
N MET A 281 -12.37 2.03 -4.54
CA MET A 281 -13.67 2.58 -4.93
C MET A 281 -14.44 1.56 -5.76
N TYR A 282 -15.74 1.45 -5.54
CA TYR A 282 -16.67 0.62 -6.29
C TYR A 282 -17.80 1.47 -6.88
N THR A 283 -17.78 1.70 -8.19
CA THR A 283 -18.69 2.60 -8.92
C THR A 283 -19.45 1.91 -10.07
N PRO A 284 -20.33 0.94 -9.76
CA PRO A 284 -21.06 0.19 -10.78
C PRO A 284 -22.01 1.06 -11.62
N ALA A 285 -22.55 2.15 -11.08
CA ALA A 285 -23.42 3.03 -11.88
C ALA A 285 -22.61 3.85 -12.90
N LEU A 286 -21.48 4.44 -12.51
CA LEU A 286 -20.60 5.17 -13.44
C LEU A 286 -20.03 4.27 -14.55
N GLU A 287 -19.73 3.01 -14.23
CA GLU A 287 -19.36 1.98 -15.22
C GLU A 287 -20.52 1.76 -16.20
N ARG A 288 -21.72 1.45 -15.68
CA ARG A 288 -22.91 1.18 -16.49
C ARG A 288 -23.29 2.35 -17.41
N THR A 289 -23.17 3.58 -16.92
CA THR A 289 -23.50 4.78 -17.70
C THR A 289 -22.34 5.29 -18.56
N ALA A 290 -21.21 4.58 -18.60
CA ALA A 290 -19.99 4.97 -19.31
C ALA A 290 -19.47 6.38 -18.94
N GLN A 291 -19.69 6.81 -17.69
CA GLN A 291 -19.31 8.14 -17.19
C GLN A 291 -17.99 8.15 -16.42
N LEU A 292 -17.45 6.97 -16.09
CA LEU A 292 -16.25 6.84 -15.24
C LEU A 292 -15.06 7.66 -15.75
N GLN A 293 -14.77 7.61 -17.05
CA GLN A 293 -13.64 8.35 -17.63
C GLN A 293 -13.85 9.86 -17.53
N THR A 294 -15.06 10.36 -17.80
CA THR A 294 -15.40 11.78 -17.69
C THR A 294 -15.27 12.27 -16.25
N VAL A 295 -15.77 11.50 -15.28
CA VAL A 295 -15.66 11.82 -13.85
C VAL A 295 -14.20 11.78 -13.39
N TRP A 296 -13.40 10.81 -13.87
CA TRP A 296 -11.96 10.81 -13.64
C TRP A 296 -11.38 12.13 -14.13
N GLN A 297 -11.49 12.46 -15.42
CA GLN A 297 -10.85 13.65 -15.99
C GLN A 297 -11.21 14.93 -15.20
N ALA A 298 -12.47 15.09 -14.81
CA ALA A 298 -12.92 16.20 -13.97
C ALA A 298 -12.29 16.23 -12.56
N SER A 299 -11.84 15.08 -12.04
CA SER A 299 -11.23 14.95 -10.72
C SER A 299 -9.71 15.11 -10.70
N MET A 300 -9.04 15.18 -11.87
CA MET A 300 -7.56 15.23 -11.94
C MET A 300 -6.98 16.50 -11.30
N GLU A 301 -7.71 17.62 -11.37
CA GLU A 301 -7.29 18.90 -10.76
C GLU A 301 -7.19 18.83 -9.23
N LEU A 302 -7.83 17.83 -8.60
CA LEU A 302 -7.79 17.59 -7.16
C LEU A 302 -6.49 16.88 -6.71
N GLY A 303 -5.62 16.49 -7.64
CA GLY A 303 -4.29 15.91 -7.35
C GLY A 303 -4.27 14.40 -7.09
N GLY A 304 -5.44 13.74 -6.95
CA GLY A 304 -5.53 12.29 -6.91
C GLY A 304 -5.37 11.65 -8.29
N THR A 305 -4.68 10.52 -8.34
CA THR A 305 -4.53 9.69 -9.54
C THR A 305 -5.45 8.47 -9.43
N VAL A 306 -6.30 8.26 -10.43
CA VAL A 306 -7.08 7.04 -10.58
C VAL A 306 -6.23 5.98 -11.28
N ARG A 307 -6.25 4.74 -10.79
CA ARG A 307 -5.55 3.61 -11.42
C ARG A 307 -6.40 2.36 -11.31
N GLY A 308 -6.29 1.47 -12.29
CA GLY A 308 -6.78 0.10 -12.16
C GLY A 308 -6.10 -0.62 -10.99
N LEU A 309 -6.68 -1.73 -10.55
CA LEU A 309 -6.15 -2.50 -9.41
C LEU A 309 -4.76 -3.11 -9.69
N HIS A 310 -4.40 -3.29 -10.96
CA HIS A 310 -3.11 -3.86 -11.41
C HIS A 310 -1.98 -2.83 -11.61
N GLY A 311 -2.25 -1.54 -11.40
CA GLY A 311 -1.22 -0.50 -11.57
C GLY A 311 -0.93 -0.10 -13.03
N GLU A 312 -1.42 -0.86 -14.02
CA GLU A 312 -1.50 -0.44 -15.42
C GLU A 312 -2.63 0.58 -15.63
N GLY A 313 -2.46 1.50 -16.58
CA GLY A 313 -3.33 2.65 -16.80
C GLY A 313 -4.80 2.30 -17.07
N THR A 314 -5.66 3.32 -16.91
CA THR A 314 -7.14 3.34 -17.09
C THR A 314 -7.92 2.37 -16.19
N PRO A 315 -9.10 2.74 -15.64
CA PRO A 315 -9.86 1.85 -14.77
C PRO A 315 -10.59 0.86 -15.67
N ALA A 316 -10.17 -0.40 -15.67
CA ALA A 316 -10.91 -1.48 -16.29
C ALA A 316 -12.01 -1.98 -15.34
N GLY A 317 -13.08 -1.19 -15.25
CA GLY A 317 -14.34 -1.59 -14.62
C GLY A 317 -14.68 -0.85 -13.32
N ALA A 318 -15.72 -1.33 -12.63
CA ALA A 318 -16.31 -0.66 -11.47
C ALA A 318 -15.41 -0.59 -10.23
N LEU A 319 -14.34 -1.38 -10.13
CA LEU A 319 -13.46 -1.43 -8.96
C LEU A 319 -12.06 -0.89 -9.30
N PHE A 320 -11.64 0.18 -8.63
CA PHE A 320 -10.35 0.84 -8.90
C PHE A 320 -9.79 1.53 -7.65
N GLN A 321 -8.62 2.16 -7.77
CA GLN A 321 -8.00 2.93 -6.69
C GLN A 321 -7.83 4.41 -7.07
N VAL A 322 -8.13 5.28 -6.11
CA VAL A 322 -7.67 6.68 -6.10
C VAL A 322 -6.44 6.75 -5.22
N SER A 323 -5.32 7.32 -5.68
CA SER A 323 -4.08 7.36 -4.91
C SER A 323 -3.23 8.58 -5.24
N ASN A 324 -2.30 8.97 -4.37
CA ASN A 324 -1.33 10.03 -4.67
C ASN A 324 -0.30 9.54 -5.70
N MET A 325 0.32 10.41 -6.47
CA MET A 325 1.36 10.01 -7.44
C MET A 325 2.72 9.79 -6.78
N HIS A 326 3.15 10.74 -5.94
CA HIS A 326 4.38 10.73 -5.15
C HIS A 326 4.13 11.38 -3.77
N SER A 327 5.13 11.36 -2.90
CA SER A 327 5.08 12.05 -1.59
C SER A 327 6.27 12.98 -1.32
N ILE A 328 7.25 13.05 -2.23
CA ILE A 328 8.34 14.04 -2.12
C ILE A 328 7.82 15.46 -2.34
N GLY A 329 8.24 16.40 -1.49
CA GLY A 329 7.94 17.83 -1.62
C GLY A 329 6.50 18.23 -1.29
N ILE A 330 5.72 17.35 -0.64
CA ILE A 330 4.31 17.58 -0.30
C ILE A 330 4.08 17.17 1.16
N ASP A 331 3.32 17.97 1.91
CA ASP A 331 2.87 17.61 3.26
C ASP A 331 2.00 16.36 3.24
N GLU A 332 2.11 15.50 4.25
CA GLU A 332 1.25 14.31 4.32
C GLU A 332 -0.24 14.67 4.45
N MET A 333 -0.55 15.79 5.12
CA MET A 333 -1.91 16.34 5.19
C MET A 333 -2.46 16.71 3.82
N THR A 334 -1.62 17.28 2.96
CA THR A 334 -1.98 17.64 1.58
C THR A 334 -2.17 16.38 0.74
N VAL A 335 -1.28 15.40 0.85
CA VAL A 335 -1.44 14.07 0.22
C VAL A 335 -2.78 13.43 0.62
N ALA A 336 -3.10 13.44 1.92
CA ALA A 336 -4.35 12.90 2.44
C ALA A 336 -5.57 13.66 1.89
N ALA A 337 -5.51 15.00 1.86
CA ALA A 337 -6.60 15.84 1.38
C ALA A 337 -6.87 15.64 -0.13
N GLN A 338 -5.82 15.56 -0.95
CA GLN A 338 -5.95 15.32 -2.40
C GLN A 338 -6.62 13.97 -2.67
N VAL A 339 -6.13 12.89 -2.06
CA VAL A 339 -6.70 11.55 -2.25
C VAL A 339 -8.14 11.47 -1.74
N ALA A 340 -8.41 12.01 -0.55
CA ALA A 340 -9.76 12.02 0.02
C ALA A 340 -10.73 12.87 -0.82
N GLY A 341 -10.30 14.04 -1.29
CA GLY A 341 -11.11 14.94 -2.11
C GLY A 341 -11.48 14.32 -3.46
N THR A 342 -10.50 13.72 -4.16
CA THR A 342 -10.77 12.98 -5.41
C THR A 342 -11.72 11.81 -5.17
N ALA A 343 -11.53 11.03 -4.10
CA ALA A 343 -12.41 9.91 -3.78
C ALA A 343 -13.85 10.38 -3.45
N GLN A 344 -14.01 11.47 -2.71
CA GLN A 344 -15.31 12.06 -2.38
C GLN A 344 -16.02 12.59 -3.63
N PHE A 345 -15.32 13.27 -4.52
CA PHE A 345 -15.88 13.75 -5.79
C PHE A 345 -16.44 12.60 -6.63
N ILE A 346 -15.66 11.53 -6.80
CA ILE A 346 -16.09 10.35 -7.53
C ILE A 346 -17.25 9.64 -6.81
N ALA A 347 -17.21 9.56 -5.48
CA ALA A 347 -18.30 8.97 -4.70
C ALA A 347 -19.63 9.70 -4.91
N GLN A 348 -19.61 11.04 -4.92
CA GLN A 348 -20.80 11.83 -5.18
C GLN A 348 -21.34 11.64 -6.60
N ALA A 349 -20.45 11.53 -7.60
CA ALA A 349 -20.85 11.25 -8.98
C ALA A 349 -21.52 9.87 -9.11
N GLU A 350 -20.98 8.85 -8.43
CA GLU A 350 -21.59 7.51 -8.38
C GLU A 350 -22.97 7.53 -7.72
N GLN A 351 -23.16 8.25 -6.61
CA GLN A 351 -24.48 8.34 -5.99
C GLN A 351 -25.53 8.97 -6.91
N ARG A 352 -25.18 10.06 -7.61
CA ARG A 352 -26.08 10.69 -8.60
C ARG A 352 -26.40 9.73 -9.75
N ALA A 353 -25.42 8.98 -10.24
CA ALA A 353 -25.63 7.99 -11.28
C ALA A 353 -26.56 6.85 -10.82
N ARG A 354 -26.41 6.37 -9.58
CA ARG A 354 -27.33 5.39 -8.96
C ARG A 354 -28.76 5.92 -8.88
N GLU A 355 -28.95 7.13 -8.37
CA GLU A 355 -30.28 7.76 -8.28
C GLU A 355 -30.97 7.83 -9.65
N GLN A 356 -30.24 8.24 -10.69
CA GLN A 356 -30.76 8.30 -12.06
C GLN A 356 -31.16 6.93 -12.61
N LEU A 357 -30.34 5.89 -12.36
CA LEU A 357 -30.64 4.52 -12.78
C LEU A 357 -31.86 3.97 -12.06
N LEU A 358 -31.95 4.16 -10.75
CA LEU A 358 -33.07 3.70 -9.93
C LEU A 358 -34.39 4.42 -10.24
N GLN A 359 -34.35 5.60 -10.86
CA GLN A 359 -35.56 6.28 -11.35
C GLN A 359 -36.01 5.79 -12.73
N LYS A 360 -35.08 5.40 -13.60
CA LYS A 360 -35.37 5.19 -15.04
C LYS A 360 -35.27 3.75 -15.52
N GLN A 361 -34.55 2.87 -14.83
CA GLN A 361 -34.13 1.57 -15.34
C GLN A 361 -34.37 0.40 -14.37
N VAL A 362 -35.26 0.53 -13.38
CA VAL A 362 -35.53 -0.53 -12.39
C VAL A 362 -35.87 -1.87 -13.05
N GLN A 363 -36.83 -1.87 -13.98
CA GLN A 363 -37.28 -3.08 -14.67
C GLN A 363 -36.15 -3.73 -15.47
N GLN A 364 -35.35 -2.93 -16.17
CA GLN A 364 -34.20 -3.40 -16.94
C GLN A 364 -33.13 -4.03 -16.03
N LEU A 365 -32.86 -3.42 -14.86
CA LEU A 365 -31.91 -3.98 -13.88
C LEU A 365 -32.37 -5.35 -13.36
N HIS A 366 -33.68 -5.52 -13.13
CA HIS A 366 -34.24 -6.80 -12.69
C HIS A 366 -34.09 -7.88 -13.77
N GLU A 367 -34.42 -7.55 -15.02
CA GLU A 367 -34.30 -8.46 -16.17
C GLU A 367 -32.85 -8.90 -16.41
N GLU A 368 -31.90 -7.96 -16.31
CA GLU A 368 -30.47 -8.28 -16.43
C GLU A 368 -29.97 -9.16 -15.28
N ALA A 369 -30.43 -8.93 -14.05
CA ALA A 369 -30.08 -9.78 -12.92
C ALA A 369 -30.63 -11.21 -13.07
N GLU A 370 -31.85 -11.38 -13.58
CA GLU A 370 -32.39 -12.69 -13.95
C GLU A 370 -31.58 -13.36 -15.05
N GLN A 371 -31.12 -12.60 -16.05
CA GLN A 371 -30.24 -13.13 -17.10
C GLN A 371 -28.89 -13.59 -16.53
N VAL A 372 -28.28 -12.81 -15.63
CA VAL A 372 -27.05 -13.20 -14.92
C VAL A 372 -27.28 -14.48 -14.13
N TYR A 373 -28.38 -14.58 -13.37
CA TYR A 373 -28.75 -15.78 -12.63
C TYR A 373 -28.87 -17.02 -13.52
N HIS A 374 -29.54 -16.91 -14.67
CA HIS A 374 -29.71 -18.02 -15.61
C HIS A 374 -28.39 -18.44 -16.28
N ASN A 375 -27.59 -17.47 -16.73
CA ASN A 375 -26.30 -17.72 -17.39
C ASN A 375 -25.32 -18.42 -16.45
N LEU A 376 -25.20 -17.93 -15.21
CA LEU A 376 -24.38 -18.56 -14.16
C LEU A 376 -24.72 -20.04 -13.93
N GLY A 377 -25.99 -20.42 -14.13
CA GLY A 377 -26.44 -21.80 -14.02
C GLY A 377 -25.80 -22.74 -15.06
N LYS A 378 -25.31 -22.21 -16.17
CA LYS A 378 -24.77 -22.96 -17.32
C LYS A 378 -23.23 -22.87 -17.43
N GLU A 379 -22.65 -21.75 -17.00
CA GLU A 379 -21.21 -21.52 -17.11
C GLU A 379 -20.39 -22.43 -16.19
N ARG A 380 -19.38 -23.12 -16.74
CA ARG A 380 -18.45 -23.94 -15.95
C ARG A 380 -17.30 -23.13 -15.35
N THR A 381 -16.90 -22.07 -16.03
CA THR A 381 -15.79 -21.20 -15.63
C THR A 381 -16.23 -19.74 -15.71
N LEU A 382 -15.63 -18.89 -14.91
CA LEU A 382 -15.95 -17.47 -14.86
C LEU A 382 -14.68 -16.64 -14.69
N ARG A 383 -14.36 -15.77 -15.65
CA ARG A 383 -13.20 -14.88 -15.57
C ARG A 383 -13.42 -13.78 -14.54
N ALA A 384 -12.35 -13.23 -13.98
CA ALA A 384 -12.44 -12.16 -12.97
C ALA A 384 -13.19 -10.93 -13.49
N ALA A 385 -12.97 -10.54 -14.75
CA ALA A 385 -13.66 -9.41 -15.38
C ALA A 385 -15.17 -9.63 -15.50
N ASP A 386 -15.59 -10.83 -15.94
CA ASP A 386 -17.01 -11.18 -16.06
C ASP A 386 -17.67 -11.24 -14.67
N ALA A 387 -16.97 -11.78 -13.67
CA ALA A 387 -17.46 -11.80 -12.29
C ALA A 387 -17.65 -10.39 -11.71
N LEU A 388 -16.74 -9.46 -12.03
CA LEU A 388 -16.87 -8.06 -11.62
C LEU A 388 -18.06 -7.38 -12.31
N GLN A 389 -18.25 -7.61 -13.61
CA GLN A 389 -19.42 -7.10 -14.33
C GLN A 389 -20.73 -7.65 -13.75
N MET A 390 -20.77 -8.95 -13.44
CA MET A 390 -21.92 -9.57 -12.80
C MET A 390 -22.15 -9.01 -11.39
N LEU A 391 -21.09 -8.76 -10.63
CA LEU A 391 -21.18 -8.10 -9.33
C LEU A 391 -21.82 -6.70 -9.47
N SER A 392 -21.45 -5.93 -10.50
CA SER A 392 -22.08 -4.65 -10.84
C SER A 392 -23.57 -4.78 -11.13
N VAL A 393 -23.97 -5.74 -11.96
CA VAL A 393 -25.39 -5.97 -12.29
C VAL A 393 -26.19 -6.37 -11.04
N ILE A 394 -25.73 -7.37 -10.30
CA ILE A 394 -26.43 -7.91 -9.13
C ILE A 394 -26.52 -6.86 -8.02
N SER A 395 -25.46 -6.08 -7.77
CA SER A 395 -25.48 -5.05 -6.73
C SER A 395 -26.45 -3.91 -7.07
N LEU A 396 -26.46 -3.42 -8.31
CA LEU A 396 -27.41 -2.40 -8.76
C LEU A 396 -28.85 -2.91 -8.75
N ALA A 397 -29.09 -4.14 -9.21
CA ALA A 397 -30.42 -4.74 -9.20
C ALA A 397 -30.93 -4.95 -7.76
N ALA A 398 -30.08 -5.39 -6.83
CA ALA A 398 -30.43 -5.50 -5.42
C ALA A 398 -30.78 -4.14 -4.79
N MET A 399 -30.07 -3.07 -5.16
CA MET A 399 -30.46 -1.70 -4.77
C MET A 399 -31.81 -1.29 -5.37
N ALA A 400 -32.16 -1.81 -6.55
CA ALA A 400 -33.46 -1.62 -7.20
C ALA A 400 -34.56 -2.56 -6.68
N GLY A 401 -34.29 -3.37 -5.64
CA GLY A 401 -35.26 -4.27 -5.03
C GLY A 401 -35.29 -5.70 -5.59
N TRP A 402 -34.33 -6.09 -6.43
CA TRP A 402 -34.19 -7.48 -6.88
C TRP A 402 -33.50 -8.33 -5.81
N GLY A 403 -34.23 -9.24 -5.17
CA GLY A 403 -33.69 -10.11 -4.12
C GLY A 403 -33.19 -9.33 -2.89
N ARG A 404 -32.29 -9.95 -2.12
CA ARG A 404 -31.69 -9.39 -0.91
C ARG A 404 -30.19 -9.64 -0.86
N LEU A 405 -29.41 -8.59 -1.04
CA LEU A 405 -27.96 -8.63 -0.91
C LEU A 405 -27.53 -8.24 0.51
N SER A 406 -27.24 -9.23 1.36
CA SER A 406 -26.73 -8.97 2.72
C SER A 406 -25.26 -8.52 2.69
N ALA A 407 -24.80 -7.92 3.79
CA ALA A 407 -23.41 -7.49 3.94
C ALA A 407 -22.43 -8.68 3.85
N GLU A 408 -22.79 -9.82 4.42
CA GLU A 408 -21.99 -11.04 4.40
C GLU A 408 -21.87 -11.61 2.98
N VAL A 409 -22.99 -11.70 2.24
CA VAL A 409 -22.98 -12.18 0.86
C VAL A 409 -22.18 -11.23 -0.03
N TRP A 410 -22.33 -9.93 0.16
CA TRP A 410 -21.55 -8.92 -0.55
C TRP A 410 -20.04 -9.04 -0.32
N LYS A 411 -19.61 -9.21 0.94
CA LYS A 411 -18.21 -9.46 1.28
C LYS A 411 -17.68 -10.70 0.55
N GLU A 412 -18.43 -11.79 0.59
CA GLU A 412 -18.06 -13.05 -0.08
C GLU A 412 -18.02 -12.92 -1.60
N MET A 413 -18.95 -12.19 -2.20
CA MET A 413 -18.98 -11.95 -3.65
C MET A 413 -17.78 -11.09 -4.08
N LEU A 414 -17.49 -10.01 -3.36
CA LEU A 414 -16.32 -9.17 -3.62
C LEU A 414 -15.04 -10.01 -3.52
N MET A 415 -14.89 -10.80 -2.45
CA MET A 415 -13.74 -11.68 -2.26
C MET A 415 -13.64 -12.79 -3.32
N ALA A 416 -14.77 -13.30 -3.84
CA ALA A 416 -14.80 -14.33 -4.87
C ALA A 416 -14.31 -13.85 -6.23
N VAL A 417 -14.38 -12.55 -6.52
CA VAL A 417 -13.79 -11.98 -7.75
C VAL A 417 -12.28 -12.31 -7.83
N ARG A 418 -11.57 -12.44 -6.68
CA ARG A 418 -10.14 -12.82 -6.58
C ARG A 418 -9.29 -12.25 -7.72
N TRP A 419 -9.23 -10.93 -7.78
CA TRP A 419 -8.69 -10.17 -8.93
C TRP A 419 -7.14 -10.21 -9.06
N GLU A 420 -6.42 -10.72 -8.05
CA GLU A 420 -4.95 -10.76 -7.99
C GLU A 420 -4.35 -12.19 -8.11
N ALA A 421 -5.17 -13.24 -8.25
CA ALA A 421 -4.70 -14.62 -8.33
C ALA A 421 -4.15 -14.99 -9.73
N GLN A 422 -2.92 -15.51 -9.80
CA GLN A 422 -2.37 -16.09 -11.05
C GLN A 422 -2.99 -17.45 -11.37
N HIS A 423 -3.28 -18.23 -10.33
CA HIS A 423 -4.04 -19.47 -10.44
C HIS A 423 -5.50 -19.10 -10.28
N ASP A 424 -6.04 -18.51 -11.34
CA ASP A 424 -7.44 -18.22 -11.42
C ASP A 424 -8.21 -19.55 -11.52
N ASP A 425 -8.70 -20.05 -10.38
CA ASP A 425 -9.64 -21.16 -10.36
C ASP A 425 -11.00 -20.62 -10.82
N ALA A 426 -11.08 -20.36 -12.13
CA ALA A 426 -12.26 -19.82 -12.79
C ALA A 426 -13.48 -20.74 -12.57
N GLU A 427 -13.25 -22.03 -12.35
CA GLU A 427 -14.28 -23.00 -11.98
C GLU A 427 -14.76 -22.77 -10.54
N TRP A 428 -13.85 -22.67 -9.57
CA TRP A 428 -14.21 -22.29 -8.20
C TRP A 428 -14.96 -20.95 -8.17
N ARG A 429 -14.52 -19.95 -8.96
CA ARG A 429 -15.20 -18.66 -9.05
C ARG A 429 -16.61 -18.81 -9.58
N ALA A 430 -16.81 -19.56 -10.66
CA ALA A 430 -18.14 -19.81 -11.22
C ALA A 430 -19.05 -20.49 -10.20
N ILE A 431 -18.56 -21.53 -9.51
CA ILE A 431 -19.30 -22.25 -8.47
C ILE A 431 -19.67 -21.31 -7.31
N ARG A 432 -18.70 -20.54 -6.82
CA ARG A 432 -18.90 -19.64 -5.68
C ARG A 432 -19.88 -18.53 -6.02
N MET A 433 -19.69 -17.85 -7.15
CA MET A 433 -20.60 -16.78 -7.61
C MET A 433 -22.01 -17.31 -7.88
N ARG A 434 -22.16 -18.52 -8.45
CA ARG A 434 -23.48 -19.16 -8.63
C ARG A 434 -24.21 -19.35 -7.31
N THR A 435 -23.52 -19.87 -6.29
CA THR A 435 -24.12 -20.07 -4.96
C THR A 435 -24.51 -18.73 -4.32
N LEU A 436 -23.66 -17.71 -4.40
CA LEU A 436 -23.92 -16.41 -3.81
C LEU A 436 -25.08 -15.68 -4.51
N VAL A 437 -25.12 -15.68 -5.85
CA VAL A 437 -26.22 -15.05 -6.61
C VAL A 437 -27.55 -15.76 -6.35
N ARG A 438 -27.56 -17.08 -6.13
CA ARG A 438 -28.76 -17.81 -5.69
C ARG A 438 -29.25 -17.36 -4.32
N GLN A 439 -28.34 -17.13 -3.38
CA GLN A 439 -28.68 -16.58 -2.06
C GLN A 439 -29.28 -15.18 -2.19
N VAL A 440 -28.67 -14.30 -3.00
CA VAL A 440 -29.23 -12.96 -3.24
C VAL A 440 -30.66 -13.03 -3.76
N ARG A 441 -30.91 -13.86 -4.79
CA ARG A 441 -32.23 -13.96 -5.40
C ARG A 441 -33.30 -14.50 -4.45
N ASN A 442 -32.97 -15.50 -3.64
CA ASN A 442 -33.93 -16.21 -2.81
C ASN A 442 -34.15 -15.57 -1.43
N GLY A 443 -33.27 -14.64 -1.03
CA GLY A 443 -33.23 -14.08 0.33
C GLY A 443 -32.55 -15.01 1.34
#